data_AF-A0A1Z5K8U6-F1
#
_entry.id   AF-A0A1Z5K8U6-F1
#
_cell.length_a   1.000
_cell.length_b   1.000
_cell.length_c   1.000
_cell.angle_alpha   90.00
_cell.angle_beta   90.00
_cell.angle_gamma   90.00
#
_symmetry.space_group_name_H-M   'P 1'
#
loop_
_entity.id
_entity.type
_entity.pdbx_description
1 polymer ?
#
loop_
_entity_poly.entity_id
_entity_poly.type
_entity_poly.pdbx_seq_one_letter_code
_entity_poly.pdbx_strand_id
1 'polypeptide(L)'
;MALSAENSPLLRGSGRHLSQKNNQIQVSNVIWGIVGLVVGVLAMGLRSYRLEMDLHIAHYPHSKYSKVQGIGFQIYTGGAPAKLPDGRKNPECIGRNSYGHMDDGGDDGPILQCYVGHEDPMEDVRQRLELMREAVDRAHELADPDPSTLKVFIAPEFFWRGVNGAYSFAYDENGNSFNECGAICEILKGLEEIVAQQKLEDWLFVMGTVVASEALPTEDPYDFLFYNFAPLYKGYDPDKMDHSGKRFLVPKRYVSSSDFLTPRRFLNETAVRELIDEALPDHDTTVFNPFDFSIKRYDNDMWSKYKNELNNIGYTMIEYDWLMVDGISFTCEICFDHDRRSAKNTYLADIVTGRTTRIPSSSDKGLTFVPIPAYQAQISLVSSAGMTVTEDSLALTNMGVIFLQDGLNNSSNRMYWGAMEGCEYTKGFQFDGGTEAVRREAILTKDDVFFEYRSVQSFQRYLVYDEWEKRLKGSFSSKAYPPELVIYASMDVAQVM
;
A
#
# COMPACT_ATOMS: atom_id res chain seq x y z
N MET A 1 -9.95 56.44 39.15
CA MET A 1 -11.41 56.22 39.27
C MET A 1 -11.57 54.77 39.69
N ALA A 2 -11.93 54.50 40.96
CA ALA A 2 -13.30 54.37 41.46
C ALA A 2 -13.96 53.08 40.89
N LEU A 3 -14.12 52.01 41.70
CA LEU A 3 -15.28 51.70 42.58
C LEU A 3 -16.57 51.45 41.76
N SER A 4 -17.44 50.45 41.99
CA SER A 4 -17.70 49.49 43.10
C SER A 4 -17.90 48.06 42.53
N ALA A 5 -17.95 46.92 43.23
CA ALA A 5 -18.37 46.49 44.57
C ALA A 5 -19.91 46.40 44.78
N GLU A 6 -20.47 45.19 44.72
CA GLU A 6 -21.55 44.77 45.61
C GLU A 6 -21.65 43.23 45.77
N ASN A 7 -22.55 42.77 46.66
CA ASN A 7 -22.15 41.82 47.72
C ASN A 7 -23.34 41.16 48.46
N SER A 8 -23.19 39.89 48.88
CA SER A 8 -23.98 39.22 49.95
C SER A 8 -25.48 38.89 49.65
N PRO A 9 -26.18 38.00 50.43
CA PRO A 9 -25.86 37.53 51.79
C PRO A 9 -26.00 36.03 52.14
N LEU A 10 -25.39 35.74 53.30
CA LEU A 10 -25.61 34.67 54.29
C LEU A 10 -26.97 33.92 54.33
N LEU A 11 -26.90 32.61 54.60
CA LEU A 11 -27.83 31.93 55.52
C LEU A 11 -27.09 31.02 56.50
N ARG A 12 -27.42 31.14 57.80
CA ARG A 12 -26.97 30.22 58.88
C ARG A 12 -28.00 29.09 59.04
N GLY A 13 -27.55 27.85 59.17
CA GLY A 13 -28.36 26.69 59.55
C GLY A 13 -27.82 26.03 60.83
N SER A 14 -28.71 25.58 61.71
CA SER A 14 -28.36 25.14 63.07
C SER A 14 -27.73 23.74 63.14
N GLY A 15 -26.81 23.56 64.10
CA GLY A 15 -26.28 22.24 64.42
C GLY A 15 -27.30 21.35 65.14
N ARG A 16 -27.18 20.04 64.94
CA ARG A 16 -27.73 19.01 65.83
C ARG A 16 -26.65 17.98 66.13
N HIS A 17 -26.38 17.75 67.42
CA HIS A 17 -25.62 16.59 67.85
C HIS A 17 -26.40 15.32 67.49
N LEU A 18 -25.77 14.43 66.71
CA LEU A 18 -26.17 13.03 66.61
C LEU A 18 -25.14 12.16 67.33
N SER A 19 -25.64 11.38 68.29
CA SER A 19 -24.85 10.47 69.10
C SER A 19 -24.22 9.38 68.23
N GLN A 20 -22.88 9.27 68.28
CA GLN A 20 -22.19 8.09 67.79
C GLN A 20 -22.57 6.87 68.65
N LYS A 21 -23.40 5.98 68.10
CA LYS A 21 -23.50 4.61 68.59
C LYS A 21 -22.46 3.75 67.88
N ASN A 22 -21.63 3.08 68.67
CA ASN A 22 -20.66 2.10 68.18
C ASN A 22 -21.39 0.92 67.50
N ASN A 23 -21.41 0.93 66.17
CA ASN A 23 -21.63 -0.26 65.35
C ASN A 23 -20.33 -0.62 64.63
N GLN A 24 -19.37 -1.20 65.36
CA GLN A 24 -18.27 -1.98 64.76
C GLN A 24 -18.84 -3.30 64.19
N ILE A 25 -19.61 -3.20 63.11
CA ILE A 25 -20.17 -4.34 62.39
C ILE A 25 -19.34 -4.57 61.13
N GLN A 26 -18.45 -5.57 61.18
CA GLN A 26 -17.87 -6.35 60.05
C GLN A 26 -17.56 -5.67 58.69
N VAL A 27 -17.34 -4.37 58.60
CA VAL A 27 -17.05 -3.68 57.33
C VAL A 27 -15.79 -4.24 56.65
N SER A 28 -14.79 -4.69 57.42
CA SER A 28 -13.57 -5.32 56.89
C SER A 28 -13.88 -6.55 56.04
N ASN A 29 -14.77 -7.44 56.50
CA ASN A 29 -14.99 -8.73 55.85
C ASN A 29 -15.73 -8.58 54.52
N VAL A 30 -16.62 -7.59 54.41
CA VAL A 30 -17.30 -7.26 53.15
C VAL A 30 -16.33 -6.63 52.15
N ILE A 31 -15.47 -5.71 52.59
CA ILE A 31 -14.45 -5.09 51.71
C ILE A 31 -13.45 -6.15 51.22
N TRP A 32 -12.92 -7.00 52.10
CA TRP A 32 -12.01 -8.09 51.70
C TRP A 32 -12.69 -9.12 50.79
N GLY A 33 -13.99 -9.39 50.98
CA GLY A 33 -14.77 -10.25 50.08
C GLY A 33 -14.92 -9.67 48.67
N ILE A 34 -15.23 -8.37 48.55
CA ILE A 34 -15.35 -7.68 47.26
C ILE A 34 -13.98 -7.61 46.57
N VAL A 35 -12.91 -7.24 47.29
CA VAL A 35 -11.54 -7.22 46.75
C VAL A 35 -11.11 -8.61 46.29
N GLY A 36 -11.38 -9.65 47.09
CA GLY A 36 -11.09 -11.04 46.72
C GLY A 36 -11.84 -11.52 45.48
N LEU A 37 -13.10 -11.11 45.30
CA LEU A 37 -13.89 -11.45 44.12
C LEU A 37 -13.43 -10.69 42.87
N VAL A 38 -13.11 -9.40 42.98
CA VAL A 38 -12.55 -8.60 41.87
C VAL A 38 -11.18 -9.14 41.45
N VAL A 39 -10.29 -9.42 42.40
CA VAL A 39 -8.97 -10.03 42.13
C VAL A 39 -9.15 -11.44 41.55
N GLY A 40 -10.11 -12.22 42.03
CA GLY A 40 -10.42 -13.55 41.51
C GLY A 40 -10.89 -13.53 40.04
N VAL A 41 -11.82 -12.62 39.70
CA VAL A 41 -12.32 -12.44 38.32
C VAL A 41 -11.21 -11.94 37.40
N LEU A 42 -10.40 -10.96 37.83
CA LEU A 42 -9.25 -10.48 37.07
C LEU A 42 -8.20 -11.58 36.87
N ALA A 43 -7.89 -12.38 37.89
CA ALA A 43 -6.95 -13.49 37.80
C ALA A 43 -7.47 -14.63 36.90
N MET A 44 -8.77 -14.93 36.93
CA MET A 44 -9.39 -15.90 36.01
C MET A 44 -9.36 -15.40 34.58
N GLY A 45 -9.67 -14.12 34.34
CA GLY A 45 -9.54 -13.49 33.03
C GLY A 45 -8.11 -13.57 32.50
N LEU A 46 -7.12 -13.07 33.25
CA LEU A 46 -5.70 -13.11 32.88
C LEU A 46 -5.18 -14.53 32.62
N ARG A 47 -5.66 -15.53 33.37
CA ARG A 47 -5.27 -16.94 33.17
C ARG A 47 -5.91 -17.56 31.93
N SER A 48 -7.14 -17.16 31.59
CA SER A 48 -7.81 -17.54 30.34
C SER A 48 -7.09 -16.94 29.14
N TYR A 49 -6.83 -15.62 29.14
CA TYR A 49 -6.09 -14.93 28.09
C TYR A 49 -4.69 -15.51 27.85
N ARG A 50 -3.98 -15.90 28.92
CA ARG A 50 -2.65 -16.50 28.78
C ARG A 50 -2.67 -17.89 28.12
N LEU A 51 -3.62 -18.75 28.52
CA LEU A 51 -3.80 -20.06 27.89
C LEU A 51 -4.18 -19.94 26.40
N GLU A 52 -4.98 -18.93 26.05
CA GLU A 52 -5.42 -18.67 24.68
C GLU A 52 -4.27 -18.13 23.80
N MET A 53 -3.42 -17.25 24.35
CA MET A 53 -2.17 -16.82 23.70
C MET A 53 -1.19 -17.97 23.48
N ASP A 54 -0.91 -18.78 24.50
CA ASP A 54 0.03 -19.91 24.40
C ASP A 54 -0.45 -20.94 23.35
N LEU A 55 -1.78 -21.13 23.21
CA LEU A 55 -2.39 -21.93 22.14
C LEU A 55 -2.25 -21.29 20.75
N HIS A 56 -2.31 -19.96 20.63
CA HIS A 56 -2.18 -19.26 19.35
C HIS A 56 -0.74 -19.22 18.82
N ILE A 57 0.27 -19.07 19.68
CA ILE A 57 1.68 -19.02 19.26
C ILE A 57 2.12 -20.36 18.65
N ALA A 58 1.65 -21.49 19.19
CA ALA A 58 1.98 -22.84 18.74
C ALA A 58 1.52 -23.20 17.30
N HIS A 59 0.78 -22.31 16.62
CA HIS A 59 0.21 -22.57 15.29
C HIS A 59 0.98 -21.92 14.12
N TYR A 60 1.94 -21.04 14.39
CA TYR A 60 2.73 -20.40 13.34
C TYR A 60 3.96 -21.26 13.00
N PRO A 61 4.14 -21.72 11.74
CA PRO A 61 5.33 -22.46 11.36
C PRO A 61 6.55 -21.55 11.44
N HIS A 62 7.68 -22.06 11.93
CA HIS A 62 8.95 -21.35 11.83
C HIS A 62 9.32 -21.16 10.36
N SER A 63 9.71 -19.94 9.98
CA SER A 63 10.18 -19.67 8.62
C SER A 63 11.52 -20.34 8.34
N LYS A 64 11.74 -20.75 7.07
CA LYS A 64 13.08 -21.13 6.59
C LYS A 64 14.02 -19.91 6.45
N TYR A 65 13.47 -18.70 6.34
CA TYR A 65 14.28 -17.49 6.18
C TYR A 65 14.67 -16.91 7.55
N SER A 66 15.97 -16.72 7.74
CA SER A 66 16.54 -15.98 8.88
C SER A 66 16.66 -14.47 8.59
N LYS A 67 16.74 -14.11 7.31
CA LYS A 67 16.94 -12.73 6.82
C LYS A 67 15.95 -12.36 5.72
N VAL A 68 15.81 -11.06 5.53
CA VAL A 68 15.12 -10.45 4.38
C VAL A 68 16.04 -9.43 3.70
N GLN A 69 15.98 -9.37 2.37
CA GLN A 69 16.58 -8.33 1.55
C GLN A 69 15.50 -7.61 0.74
N GLY A 70 15.34 -6.30 0.96
CA GLY A 70 14.48 -5.45 0.14
C GLY A 70 15.19 -5.00 -1.14
N ILE A 71 14.47 -5.03 -2.25
CA ILE A 71 14.91 -4.59 -3.58
C ILE A 71 13.78 -3.75 -4.19
N GLY A 72 13.97 -2.44 -4.23
CA GLY A 72 13.05 -1.52 -4.89
C GLY A 72 13.42 -1.32 -6.36
N PHE A 73 12.46 -1.40 -7.27
CA PHE A 73 12.63 -1.03 -8.67
C PHE A 73 12.14 0.40 -8.89
N GLN A 74 13.06 1.35 -8.89
CA GLN A 74 12.81 2.76 -9.12
C GLN A 74 12.56 3.03 -10.60
N ILE A 75 11.35 3.47 -10.96
CA ILE A 75 11.00 3.90 -12.32
C ILE A 75 9.85 4.92 -12.26
N TYR A 76 9.88 5.92 -13.14
CA TYR A 76 8.87 6.98 -13.10
C TYR A 76 7.54 6.55 -13.71
N THR A 77 6.50 6.46 -12.89
CA THR A 77 5.15 6.00 -13.29
C THR A 77 4.09 7.09 -13.29
N GLY A 78 4.41 8.31 -12.81
CA GLY A 78 3.45 9.40 -12.60
C GLY A 78 2.68 9.88 -13.83
N GLY A 79 3.25 9.71 -15.01
CA GLY A 79 2.80 10.36 -16.24
C GLY A 79 3.73 11.53 -16.58
N ALA A 80 4.20 11.59 -17.82
CA ALA A 80 5.22 12.55 -18.23
C ALA A 80 4.73 13.99 -17.99
N PRO A 81 5.54 14.88 -17.40
CA PRO A 81 5.13 16.26 -17.17
C PRO A 81 4.92 16.95 -18.52
N ALA A 82 3.83 17.69 -18.69
CA ALA A 82 3.47 18.32 -19.96
C ALA A 82 4.43 19.48 -20.34
N LYS A 83 5.13 20.03 -19.36
CA LYS A 83 6.25 20.97 -19.52
C LYS A 83 7.49 20.42 -18.82
N LEU A 84 8.65 20.57 -19.46
CA LEU A 84 9.96 20.28 -18.86
C LEU A 84 10.35 21.40 -17.86
N PRO A 85 11.38 21.20 -17.01
CA PRO A 85 11.84 22.24 -16.06
C PRO A 85 12.29 23.57 -16.68
N ASP A 86 12.54 23.61 -18.00
CA ASP A 86 12.84 24.82 -18.76
C ASP A 86 11.60 25.49 -19.39
N GLY A 87 10.40 25.02 -19.06
CA GLY A 87 9.12 25.53 -19.53
C GLY A 87 8.69 25.06 -20.92
N ARG A 88 9.54 24.36 -21.68
CA ARG A 88 9.16 23.83 -23.01
C ARG A 88 8.13 22.71 -22.86
N LYS A 89 7.19 22.61 -23.82
CA LYS A 89 6.30 21.44 -23.93
C LYS A 89 7.14 20.17 -24.00
N ASN A 90 6.80 19.15 -23.20
CA ASN A 90 7.47 17.86 -23.27
C ASN A 90 7.10 17.16 -24.59
N PRO A 91 8.08 16.78 -25.43
CA PRO A 91 7.80 16.09 -26.69
C PRO A 91 7.04 14.76 -26.52
N GLU A 92 7.12 14.13 -25.34
CA GLU A 92 6.39 12.90 -25.01
C GLU A 92 4.88 13.09 -24.90
N CYS A 93 4.43 14.35 -24.71
CA CYS A 93 3.01 14.71 -24.62
C CYS A 93 2.46 15.37 -25.90
N ILE A 94 3.25 15.51 -26.97
CA ILE A 94 2.76 16.06 -28.24
C ILE A 94 1.77 15.06 -28.87
N GLY A 95 0.60 15.53 -29.28
CA GLY A 95 -0.47 14.69 -29.82
C GLY A 95 -1.18 13.82 -28.79
N ARG A 96 -0.81 13.90 -27.51
CA ARG A 96 -1.47 13.21 -26.39
C ARG A 96 -2.32 14.19 -25.61
N ASN A 97 -3.33 13.66 -24.94
CA ASN A 97 -4.09 14.45 -23.99
C ASN A 97 -3.18 14.85 -22.82
N SER A 98 -3.15 16.15 -22.51
CA SER A 98 -2.57 16.68 -21.28
C SER A 98 -3.68 16.76 -20.23
N TYR A 99 -3.41 16.21 -19.06
CA TYR A 99 -4.33 16.04 -17.96
C TYR A 99 -3.82 16.85 -16.76
N GLY A 100 -4.73 17.38 -15.93
CA GLY A 100 -4.34 18.20 -14.78
C GLY A 100 -4.57 17.52 -13.44
N HIS A 101 -3.65 17.73 -12.50
CA HIS A 101 -3.98 17.68 -11.07
C HIS A 101 -4.61 19.02 -10.69
N MET A 102 -5.88 19.03 -10.25
CA MET A 102 -6.58 20.28 -9.86
C MET A 102 -6.32 20.66 -8.39
N ASP A 103 -5.95 19.71 -7.54
CA ASP A 103 -5.94 19.89 -6.08
C ASP A 103 -4.68 20.64 -5.55
N ASP A 104 -3.66 20.83 -6.38
CA ASP A 104 -2.39 21.47 -6.01
C ASP A 104 -2.51 23.01 -6.10
N GLY A 105 -3.39 23.58 -5.28
CA GLY A 105 -3.75 25.01 -5.24
C GLY A 105 -2.65 25.99 -4.77
N GLY A 106 -1.38 25.71 -5.07
CA GLY A 106 -0.26 26.65 -4.92
C GLY A 106 -0.21 27.68 -6.05
N ASP A 107 0.63 28.71 -5.89
CA ASP A 107 0.77 29.83 -6.82
C ASP A 107 1.25 29.43 -8.24
N ASP A 108 1.78 28.22 -8.42
CA ASP A 108 2.32 27.70 -9.68
C ASP A 108 1.25 27.11 -10.64
N GLY A 109 0.01 26.91 -10.16
CA GLY A 109 -1.11 26.38 -10.95
C GLY A 109 -1.07 24.86 -11.19
N PRO A 110 -2.03 24.30 -11.94
CA PRO A 110 -2.19 22.85 -12.08
C PRO A 110 -0.98 22.22 -12.82
N ILE A 111 -0.33 21.26 -12.16
CA ILE A 111 0.71 20.45 -12.79
C ILE A 111 0.03 19.58 -13.85
N LEU A 112 0.25 19.94 -15.12
CA LEU A 112 -0.20 19.12 -16.24
C LEU A 112 0.77 17.96 -16.49
N GLN A 113 0.23 16.77 -16.69
CA GLN A 113 0.95 15.53 -17.06
C GLN A 113 0.24 14.84 -18.24
N CYS A 114 0.91 13.94 -18.93
CA CYS A 114 0.28 13.01 -19.88
C CYS A 114 0.66 11.58 -19.56
N TYR A 115 -0.28 10.64 -19.74
CA TYR A 115 0.06 9.23 -19.66
C TYR A 115 1.05 8.85 -20.77
N VAL A 116 2.06 8.05 -20.38
CA VAL A 116 2.98 7.44 -21.33
C VAL A 116 2.66 5.97 -21.45
N GLY A 117 2.30 5.56 -22.67
CA GLY A 117 2.17 4.17 -23.08
C GLY A 117 2.09 4.10 -24.60
N HIS A 118 2.14 2.88 -25.15
CA HIS A 118 1.87 2.60 -26.56
C HIS A 118 0.37 2.75 -26.86
N GLU A 119 0.02 3.08 -28.11
CA GLU A 119 -1.39 3.23 -28.54
C GLU A 119 -2.12 1.88 -28.64
N ASP A 120 -1.41 0.84 -29.10
CA ASP A 120 -1.84 -0.56 -28.96
C ASP A 120 -1.55 -1.02 -27.51
N PRO A 121 -2.59 -1.35 -26.70
CA PRO A 121 -2.41 -1.80 -25.32
C PRO A 121 -1.62 -3.10 -25.20
N MET A 122 -1.66 -3.99 -26.20
CA MET A 122 -0.94 -5.26 -26.15
C MET A 122 0.56 -5.07 -26.37
N GLU A 123 0.94 -4.13 -27.23
CA GLU A 123 2.33 -3.75 -27.43
C GLU A 123 2.90 -2.99 -26.20
N ASP A 124 2.09 -2.13 -25.58
CA ASP A 124 2.45 -1.47 -24.30
C ASP A 124 2.73 -2.51 -23.20
N VAL A 125 1.85 -3.50 -23.05
CA VAL A 125 2.04 -4.60 -22.08
C VAL A 125 3.30 -5.40 -22.37
N ARG A 126 3.59 -5.75 -23.63
CA ARG A 126 4.79 -6.53 -23.99
C ARG A 126 6.07 -5.79 -23.66
N GLN A 127 6.16 -4.50 -24.00
CA GLN A 127 7.33 -3.68 -23.68
C GLN A 127 7.50 -3.53 -22.15
N ARG A 128 6.42 -3.29 -21.40
CA ARG A 128 6.47 -3.25 -19.92
C ARG A 128 6.85 -4.60 -19.30
N LEU A 129 6.42 -5.72 -19.87
CA LEU A 129 6.83 -7.08 -19.45
C LEU A 129 8.30 -7.36 -19.74
N GLU A 130 8.84 -6.89 -20.87
CA GLU A 130 10.28 -6.99 -21.16
C GLU A 130 11.10 -6.18 -20.14
N LEU A 131 10.71 -4.93 -19.87
CA LEU A 131 11.32 -4.08 -18.85
C LEU A 131 11.25 -4.72 -17.45
N MET A 132 10.10 -5.25 -17.04
CA MET A 132 9.96 -5.95 -15.75
C MET A 132 10.85 -7.20 -15.69
N ARG A 133 10.96 -7.97 -16.77
CA ARG A 133 11.81 -9.17 -16.85
C ARG A 133 13.29 -8.81 -16.74
N GLU A 134 13.75 -7.81 -17.50
CA GLU A 134 15.13 -7.30 -17.41
C GLU A 134 15.45 -6.77 -15.99
N ALA A 135 14.51 -6.07 -15.34
CA ALA A 135 14.67 -5.59 -13.96
C ALA A 135 14.73 -6.71 -12.91
N VAL A 136 13.88 -7.74 -13.02
CA VAL A 136 13.90 -8.93 -12.13
C VAL A 136 15.16 -9.76 -12.34
N ASP A 137 15.59 -9.96 -13.59
CA ASP A 137 16.83 -10.68 -13.90
C ASP A 137 18.05 -9.95 -13.34
N ARG A 138 18.10 -8.61 -13.50
CA ARG A 138 19.17 -7.78 -12.94
C ARG A 138 19.15 -7.73 -11.41
N ALA A 139 17.97 -7.72 -10.79
CA ALA A 139 17.83 -7.84 -9.34
C ALA A 139 18.39 -9.18 -8.84
N HIS A 140 18.09 -10.28 -9.54
CA HIS A 140 18.60 -11.60 -9.20
C HIS A 140 20.13 -11.70 -9.25
N GLU A 141 20.79 -11.08 -10.23
CA GLU A 141 22.26 -11.03 -10.32
C GLU A 141 22.94 -10.31 -9.14
N LEU A 142 22.23 -9.37 -8.50
CA LEU A 142 22.76 -8.47 -7.48
C LEU A 142 22.30 -8.81 -6.05
N ALA A 143 21.34 -9.72 -5.92
CA ALA A 143 20.76 -10.13 -4.63
C ALA A 143 21.70 -11.03 -3.81
N ASP A 144 21.42 -11.14 -2.51
CA ASP A 144 22.08 -12.07 -1.59
C ASP A 144 21.75 -13.52 -1.98
N PRO A 145 22.74 -14.33 -2.42
CA PRO A 145 22.50 -15.69 -2.89
C PRO A 145 22.18 -16.69 -1.77
N ASP A 146 22.25 -16.30 -0.49
CA ASP A 146 21.91 -17.17 0.65
C ASP A 146 20.43 -17.60 0.60
N PRO A 147 20.11 -18.90 0.52
CA PRO A 147 18.72 -19.39 0.51
C PRO A 147 17.98 -19.16 1.85
N SER A 148 18.69 -18.83 2.93
CA SER A 148 18.07 -18.39 4.19
C SER A 148 17.73 -16.89 4.21
N THR A 149 18.01 -16.16 3.13
CA THR A 149 17.55 -14.78 2.89
C THR A 149 16.36 -14.79 1.93
N LEU A 150 15.20 -14.30 2.38
CA LEU A 150 14.06 -13.97 1.52
C LEU A 150 14.36 -12.69 0.74
N LYS A 151 14.22 -12.72 -0.58
CA LYS A 151 14.38 -11.56 -1.45
C LYS A 151 13.00 -10.96 -1.71
N VAL A 152 12.85 -9.66 -1.52
CA VAL A 152 11.57 -8.94 -1.68
C VAL A 152 11.75 -7.88 -2.76
N PHE A 153 11.20 -8.13 -3.94
CA PHE A 153 11.21 -7.20 -5.06
C PHE A 153 9.90 -6.38 -5.08
N ILE A 154 10.00 -5.06 -5.15
CA ILE A 154 8.85 -4.15 -5.18
C ILE A 154 9.00 -3.17 -6.34
N ALA A 155 8.03 -3.16 -7.25
CA ALA A 155 7.86 -2.12 -8.26
C ALA A 155 6.77 -1.11 -7.84
N PRO A 156 6.80 0.14 -8.36
CA PRO A 156 5.95 1.23 -7.93
C PRO A 156 4.50 1.09 -8.39
N GLU A 157 3.63 1.92 -7.81
CA GLU A 157 2.26 2.05 -8.25
C GLU A 157 2.23 2.57 -9.70
N PHE A 158 1.18 2.22 -10.44
CA PHE A 158 0.97 2.60 -11.84
C PHE A 158 2.01 2.09 -12.83
N PHE A 159 2.82 1.08 -12.47
CA PHE A 159 3.72 0.44 -13.43
C PHE A 159 2.94 -0.08 -14.66
N TRP A 160 1.77 -0.69 -14.43
CA TRP A 160 0.85 -1.15 -15.47
C TRP A 160 -0.32 -0.17 -15.63
N ARG A 161 -0.01 1.04 -16.10
CA ARG A 161 -0.99 2.08 -16.47
C ARG A 161 -0.83 2.47 -17.93
N GLY A 162 -1.76 2.01 -18.78
CA GLY A 162 -1.73 2.26 -20.22
C GLY A 162 -1.95 3.73 -20.62
N VAL A 163 -1.78 4.05 -21.90
CA VAL A 163 -1.80 5.45 -22.43
C VAL A 163 -3.11 6.21 -22.21
N ASN A 164 -4.23 5.52 -22.01
CA ASN A 164 -5.51 6.14 -21.68
C ASN A 164 -5.74 6.34 -20.17
N GLY A 165 -4.84 5.83 -19.31
CA GLY A 165 -4.94 5.86 -17.85
C GLY A 165 -5.39 4.55 -17.21
N ALA A 166 -5.89 3.61 -18.00
CA ALA A 166 -6.24 2.26 -17.57
C ALA A 166 -6.17 1.29 -18.77
N TYR A 167 -5.99 0.00 -18.50
CA TYR A 167 -6.24 -1.06 -19.47
C TYR A 167 -7.69 -1.51 -19.41
N SER A 168 -8.36 -1.63 -20.55
CA SER A 168 -9.74 -2.13 -20.57
C SER A 168 -9.79 -3.65 -20.33
N PHE A 169 -10.75 -4.11 -19.53
CA PHE A 169 -11.23 -5.49 -19.61
C PHE A 169 -11.89 -5.68 -20.98
N ALA A 170 -11.16 -6.34 -21.89
CA ALA A 170 -11.60 -6.55 -23.25
C ALA A 170 -12.79 -7.53 -23.30
N TYR A 171 -13.98 -7.00 -23.55
CA TYR A 171 -15.08 -7.75 -24.14
C TYR A 171 -15.03 -7.55 -25.66
N ASP A 172 -15.15 -8.62 -26.43
CA ASP A 172 -15.49 -8.48 -27.84
C ASP A 172 -16.92 -7.94 -27.98
N GLU A 173 -17.21 -7.20 -29.04
CA GLU A 173 -18.52 -6.60 -29.29
C GLU A 173 -19.68 -7.63 -29.37
N ASN A 174 -19.35 -8.93 -29.48
CA ASN A 174 -20.31 -10.03 -29.54
C ASN A 174 -20.41 -10.85 -28.23
N GLY A 175 -19.65 -10.51 -27.17
CA GLY A 175 -19.67 -11.19 -25.88
C GLY A 175 -19.10 -12.62 -25.87
N ASN A 176 -18.35 -13.04 -26.90
CA ASN A 176 -17.61 -14.31 -26.95
C ASN A 176 -16.21 -14.18 -26.30
N SER A 177 -16.15 -13.67 -25.07
CA SER A 177 -14.93 -13.25 -24.38
C SER A 177 -14.10 -14.40 -23.78
N PHE A 178 -13.70 -15.40 -24.58
CA PHE A 178 -12.99 -16.58 -24.06
C PHE A 178 -11.76 -17.10 -24.83
N ASN A 179 -11.53 -16.70 -26.09
CA ASN A 179 -10.41 -17.25 -26.87
C ASN A 179 -9.18 -16.34 -26.99
N GLU A 180 -9.32 -15.02 -26.79
CA GLU A 180 -8.20 -14.07 -26.90
C GLU A 180 -7.94 -13.38 -25.55
N CYS A 181 -6.67 -13.34 -25.16
CA CYS A 181 -6.20 -12.83 -23.88
C CYS A 181 -5.95 -11.33 -24.00
N GLY A 182 -6.82 -10.50 -23.43
CA GLY A 182 -6.64 -9.04 -23.40
C GLY A 182 -5.48 -8.58 -22.51
N ALA A 183 -5.16 -7.29 -22.55
CA ALA A 183 -3.99 -6.69 -21.89
C ALA A 183 -3.80 -7.12 -20.42
N ILE A 184 -4.85 -7.11 -19.61
CA ILE A 184 -4.80 -7.51 -18.18
C ILE A 184 -4.46 -9.01 -18.02
N CYS A 185 -5.02 -9.86 -18.89
CA CYS A 185 -4.72 -11.29 -18.93
C CYS A 185 -3.26 -11.54 -19.34
N GLU A 186 -2.74 -10.78 -20.31
CA GLU A 186 -1.34 -10.85 -20.77
C GLU A 186 -0.36 -10.39 -19.69
N ILE A 187 -0.67 -9.31 -18.95
CA ILE A 187 0.12 -8.85 -17.78
C ILE A 187 0.24 -9.98 -16.77
N LEU A 188 -0.90 -10.54 -16.31
CA LEU A 188 -0.91 -11.57 -15.27
C LEU A 188 -0.15 -12.84 -15.68
N LYS A 189 -0.31 -13.30 -16.92
CA LYS A 189 0.44 -14.45 -17.47
C LYS A 189 1.93 -14.15 -17.61
N GLY A 190 2.30 -13.00 -18.17
CA GLY A 190 3.70 -12.61 -18.33
C GLY A 190 4.42 -12.47 -16.98
N LEU A 191 3.73 -12.00 -15.94
CA LEU A 191 4.24 -11.97 -14.57
C LEU A 191 4.40 -13.39 -13.98
N GLU A 192 3.43 -14.28 -14.18
CA GLU A 192 3.54 -15.70 -13.81
C GLU A 192 4.77 -16.36 -14.45
N GLU A 193 5.01 -16.14 -15.75
CA GLU A 193 6.18 -16.65 -16.47
C GLU A 193 7.51 -16.09 -15.94
N ILE A 194 7.54 -14.82 -15.50
CA ILE A 194 8.74 -14.21 -14.92
C ILE A 194 9.08 -14.93 -13.60
N VAL A 195 8.10 -15.14 -12.72
CA VAL A 195 8.32 -15.68 -11.36
C VAL A 195 8.46 -17.21 -11.31
N ALA A 196 7.99 -17.92 -12.34
CA ALA A 196 8.11 -19.38 -12.48
C ALA A 196 9.53 -19.89 -12.83
N GLN A 197 10.54 -19.02 -12.79
CA GLN A 197 11.94 -19.40 -12.99
C GLN A 197 12.55 -19.98 -11.69
N GLN A 198 13.13 -21.17 -11.74
CA GLN A 198 13.74 -21.85 -10.57
C GLN A 198 14.65 -20.98 -9.70
N LYS A 199 15.42 -20.09 -10.34
CA LYS A 199 16.34 -19.14 -9.66
C LYS A 199 15.63 -18.17 -8.68
N LEU A 200 14.30 -18.08 -8.75
CA LEU A 200 13.46 -17.18 -7.97
C LEU A 200 12.72 -17.88 -6.81
N GLU A 201 13.05 -19.13 -6.46
CA GLU A 201 12.37 -19.90 -5.38
C GLU A 201 12.27 -19.09 -4.06
N ASP A 202 13.36 -18.48 -3.60
CA ASP A 202 13.43 -17.72 -2.34
C ASP A 202 13.03 -16.25 -2.48
N TRP A 203 12.12 -15.93 -3.40
CA TRP A 203 11.67 -14.55 -3.67
C TRP A 203 10.18 -14.34 -3.35
N LEU A 204 9.85 -13.08 -3.07
CA LEU A 204 8.51 -12.50 -3.01
C LEU A 204 8.49 -11.23 -3.87
N PHE A 205 7.47 -11.07 -4.69
CA PHE A 205 7.34 -9.98 -5.65
C PHE A 205 6.06 -9.19 -5.40
N VAL A 206 6.16 -7.86 -5.40
CA VAL A 206 5.04 -6.93 -5.60
C VAL A 206 5.30 -6.24 -6.93
N MET A 207 4.58 -6.65 -7.98
CA MET A 207 4.93 -6.30 -9.37
C MET A 207 4.42 -4.92 -9.79
N GLY A 208 4.35 -3.96 -8.87
CA GLY A 208 3.67 -2.69 -9.08
C GLY A 208 2.15 -2.87 -9.16
N THR A 209 1.44 -1.82 -9.57
CA THR A 209 -0.03 -1.91 -9.73
C THR A 209 -0.51 -1.83 -11.17
N VAL A 210 -1.65 -2.49 -11.39
CA VAL A 210 -2.45 -2.48 -12.60
C VAL A 210 -3.64 -1.56 -12.39
N VAL A 211 -3.76 -0.57 -13.27
CA VAL A 211 -4.99 0.22 -13.41
C VAL A 211 -5.80 -0.38 -14.55
N ALA A 212 -6.96 -0.89 -14.22
CA ALA A 212 -7.90 -1.49 -15.16
C ALA A 212 -9.22 -0.72 -15.18
N SER A 213 -9.93 -0.79 -16.31
CA SER A 213 -11.27 -0.22 -16.48
C SER A 213 -12.22 -1.21 -17.13
N GLU A 214 -13.50 -1.14 -16.78
CA GLU A 214 -14.57 -1.98 -17.31
C GLU A 214 -15.72 -1.08 -17.77
N ALA A 215 -16.16 -1.23 -19.02
CA ALA A 215 -17.31 -0.47 -19.53
C ALA A 215 -18.59 -1.01 -18.90
N LEU A 216 -19.39 -0.13 -18.31
CA LEU A 216 -20.68 -0.49 -17.73
C LEU A 216 -21.76 -0.62 -18.83
N PRO A 217 -22.73 -1.54 -18.69
CA PRO A 217 -23.81 -1.74 -19.66
C PRO A 217 -24.89 -0.66 -19.50
N THR A 218 -24.55 0.59 -19.78
CA THR A 218 -25.47 1.75 -19.72
C THR A 218 -25.61 2.43 -21.09
N GLU A 219 -26.54 3.39 -21.20
CA GLU A 219 -26.68 4.21 -22.42
C GLU A 219 -25.56 5.25 -22.59
N ASP A 220 -24.73 5.47 -21.56
CA ASP A 220 -23.57 6.36 -21.62
C ASP A 220 -22.31 5.56 -22.01
N PRO A 221 -21.73 5.76 -23.22
CA PRO A 221 -20.52 5.07 -23.66
C PRO A 221 -19.27 5.47 -22.85
N TYR A 222 -19.41 6.38 -21.89
CA TYR A 222 -18.34 6.83 -21.00
C TYR A 222 -18.51 6.39 -19.53
N ASP A 223 -19.45 5.49 -19.23
CA ASP A 223 -19.59 4.93 -17.89
C ASP A 223 -18.68 3.72 -17.68
N PHE A 224 -17.68 3.90 -16.82
CA PHE A 224 -16.65 2.91 -16.53
C PHE A 224 -16.53 2.66 -15.03
N LEU A 225 -16.31 1.41 -14.64
CA LEU A 225 -15.71 1.08 -13.35
C LEU A 225 -14.19 1.06 -13.50
N PHE A 226 -13.49 1.46 -12.45
CA PHE A 226 -12.03 1.37 -12.37
C PHE A 226 -11.58 0.44 -11.26
N TYR A 227 -10.39 -0.10 -11.42
CA TYR A 227 -9.73 -1.04 -10.52
C TYR A 227 -8.25 -0.68 -10.44
N ASN A 228 -7.69 -0.55 -9.23
CA ASN A 228 -6.25 -0.39 -9.01
C ASN A 228 -5.80 -1.52 -8.07
N PHE A 229 -4.87 -2.37 -8.51
CA PHE A 229 -4.48 -3.57 -7.75
C PHE A 229 -3.04 -4.00 -7.99
N ALA A 230 -2.39 -4.60 -6.98
CA ALA A 230 -1.04 -5.14 -7.07
C ALA A 230 -1.06 -6.67 -7.20
N PRO A 231 -0.53 -7.24 -8.31
CA PRO A 231 -0.17 -8.64 -8.37
C PRO A 231 1.02 -8.93 -7.44
N LEU A 232 0.83 -9.85 -6.50
CA LEU A 232 1.85 -10.28 -5.53
C LEU A 232 2.11 -11.78 -5.70
N TYR A 233 3.37 -12.17 -5.84
CA TYR A 233 3.75 -13.56 -6.11
C TYR A 233 4.83 -14.04 -5.15
N LYS A 234 4.69 -15.26 -4.64
CA LYS A 234 5.87 -16.06 -4.30
C LYS A 234 6.54 -16.47 -5.62
N GLY A 235 7.87 -16.49 -5.67
CA GLY A 235 8.60 -17.10 -6.78
C GLY A 235 8.43 -18.63 -6.84
N TYR A 236 9.21 -19.26 -7.72
CA TYR A 236 9.13 -20.66 -8.12
C TYR A 236 8.66 -21.65 -7.04
N ASP A 237 7.68 -22.48 -7.42
CA ASP A 237 7.12 -23.57 -6.60
C ASP A 237 7.26 -24.90 -7.37
N PRO A 238 8.19 -25.79 -6.95
CA PRO A 238 8.49 -27.02 -7.67
C PRO A 238 7.34 -28.03 -7.68
N ASP A 239 6.39 -27.93 -6.74
CA ASP A 239 5.29 -28.89 -6.60
C ASP A 239 4.10 -28.58 -7.54
N LYS A 240 4.14 -27.44 -8.24
CA LYS A 240 3.12 -27.02 -9.20
C LYS A 240 3.53 -27.28 -10.66
N MET A 241 2.53 -27.62 -11.49
CA MET A 241 2.71 -27.86 -12.93
C MET A 241 3.11 -26.61 -13.72
N ASP A 242 2.66 -25.43 -13.30
CA ASP A 242 2.99 -24.13 -13.92
C ASP A 242 4.27 -23.51 -13.34
N HIS A 243 4.85 -24.13 -12.31
CA HIS A 243 6.01 -23.67 -11.54
C HIS A 243 5.88 -22.27 -10.90
N SER A 244 4.75 -21.58 -11.05
CA SER A 244 4.46 -20.29 -10.43
C SER A 244 4.20 -20.46 -8.94
N GLY A 245 4.73 -19.60 -8.09
CA GLY A 245 4.46 -19.67 -6.65
C GLY A 245 3.00 -19.40 -6.27
N LYS A 246 2.74 -19.17 -4.99
CA LYS A 246 1.40 -18.72 -4.59
C LYS A 246 1.16 -17.32 -5.16
N ARG A 247 -0.02 -17.12 -5.74
CA ARG A 247 -0.43 -15.91 -6.47
C ARG A 247 -1.45 -15.16 -5.66
N PHE A 248 -1.27 -13.86 -5.51
CA PHE A 248 -2.11 -13.01 -4.71
C PHE A 248 -2.46 -11.72 -5.47
N LEU A 249 -3.57 -11.09 -5.10
CA LEU A 249 -3.97 -9.78 -5.60
C LEU A 249 -4.34 -8.89 -4.42
N VAL A 250 -3.71 -7.73 -4.34
CA VAL A 250 -4.01 -6.69 -3.34
C VAL A 250 -4.85 -5.62 -4.04
N PRO A 251 -6.14 -5.47 -3.73
CA PRO A 251 -6.95 -4.38 -4.26
C PRO A 251 -6.68 -3.08 -3.50
N LYS A 252 -6.47 -1.96 -4.19
CA LYS A 252 -6.45 -0.64 -3.54
C LYS A 252 -7.87 -0.35 -3.05
N ARG A 253 -8.07 -0.18 -1.73
CA ARG A 253 -9.39 0.05 -1.13
C ARG A 253 -9.82 1.51 -1.13
N TYR A 254 -8.86 2.42 -1.22
CA TYR A 254 -9.07 3.85 -1.14
C TYR A 254 -8.37 4.47 -2.34
N VAL A 255 -9.16 4.82 -3.36
CA VAL A 255 -8.66 5.44 -4.58
C VAL A 255 -8.68 6.96 -4.44
N SER A 256 -7.67 7.59 -5.03
CA SER A 256 -7.43 9.04 -4.98
C SER A 256 -7.89 9.76 -6.25
N SER A 257 -8.04 11.09 -6.16
CA SER A 257 -8.08 11.94 -7.36
C SER A 257 -6.77 11.92 -8.14
N SER A 258 -5.63 11.61 -7.51
CA SER A 258 -4.30 11.51 -8.15
C SER A 258 -4.06 10.21 -8.93
N ASP A 259 -4.84 9.15 -8.68
CA ASP A 259 -4.76 7.86 -9.40
C ASP A 259 -5.11 8.06 -10.88
N PHE A 260 -6.00 9.02 -11.15
CA PHE A 260 -6.55 9.35 -12.45
C PHE A 260 -6.26 10.80 -12.78
N LEU A 261 -5.31 11.04 -13.68
CA LEU A 261 -5.08 12.38 -14.23
C LEU A 261 -6.39 12.90 -14.87
N THR A 262 -6.77 14.15 -14.61
CA THR A 262 -8.06 14.71 -15.08
C THR A 262 -8.03 15.07 -16.57
N PRO A 263 -8.85 14.46 -17.45
CA PRO A 263 -8.82 14.75 -18.89
C PRO A 263 -9.01 16.23 -19.23
N ARG A 264 -8.27 16.69 -20.24
CA ARG A 264 -8.25 18.09 -20.73
C ARG A 264 -9.64 18.71 -20.89
N ARG A 265 -10.60 17.92 -21.38
CA ARG A 265 -11.99 18.34 -21.65
C ARG A 265 -12.80 18.75 -20.42
N PHE A 266 -12.37 18.39 -19.21
CA PHE A 266 -13.00 18.81 -17.95
C PHE A 266 -12.32 20.03 -17.33
N LEU A 267 -11.17 20.44 -17.86
CA LEU A 267 -10.55 21.70 -17.50
C LEU A 267 -11.30 22.86 -18.19
N ASN A 268 -11.54 23.97 -17.48
CA ASN A 268 -12.23 25.15 -18.01
C ASN A 268 -11.51 25.71 -19.26
N GLU A 269 -12.26 26.17 -20.28
CA GLU A 269 -11.73 26.76 -21.52
C GLU A 269 -10.59 27.77 -21.30
N THR A 270 -10.64 28.59 -20.24
CA THR A 270 -9.58 29.57 -19.94
C THR A 270 -8.25 28.87 -19.62
N ALA A 271 -8.26 27.87 -18.75
CA ALA A 271 -7.07 27.06 -18.45
C ALA A 271 -6.60 26.29 -19.69
N VAL A 272 -7.54 25.74 -20.47
CA VAL A 272 -7.23 25.01 -21.71
C VAL A 272 -6.57 25.90 -22.77
N ARG A 273 -7.03 27.16 -22.93
CA ARG A 273 -6.52 28.13 -23.92
C ARG A 273 -5.14 28.68 -23.56
N GLU A 274 -4.82 28.87 -22.29
CA GLU A 274 -3.47 29.32 -21.89
C GLU A 274 -2.40 28.21 -22.04
N LEU A 275 -2.80 26.95 -22.10
CA LEU A 275 -1.89 25.81 -22.02
C LEU A 275 -1.59 25.16 -23.39
N ILE A 276 -2.53 25.15 -24.34
CA ILE A 276 -2.36 24.46 -25.63
C ILE A 276 -3.06 25.18 -26.80
N ASP A 277 -2.28 25.76 -27.72
CA ASP A 277 -2.69 26.38 -29.02
C ASP A 277 -3.34 25.43 -30.06
N GLU A 278 -3.73 24.22 -29.68
CA GLU A 278 -4.23 23.18 -30.58
C GLU A 278 -5.67 22.79 -30.22
N ALA A 279 -6.50 22.69 -31.26
CA ALA A 279 -7.87 22.19 -31.17
C ALA A 279 -7.90 20.74 -30.66
N LEU A 280 -8.99 20.38 -29.96
CA LEU A 280 -9.21 19.00 -29.55
C LEU A 280 -9.48 18.13 -30.79
N PRO A 281 -8.98 16.88 -30.84
CA PRO A 281 -9.40 15.92 -31.86
C PRO A 281 -10.89 15.60 -31.71
N ASP A 282 -11.58 15.33 -32.82
CA ASP A 282 -13.03 15.03 -32.83
C ASP A 282 -13.42 13.75 -32.05
N HIS A 283 -12.44 12.91 -31.72
CA HIS A 283 -12.63 11.64 -31.00
C HIS A 283 -11.61 11.54 -29.86
N ASP A 284 -12.06 11.82 -28.63
CA ASP A 284 -11.24 11.76 -27.42
C ASP A 284 -11.56 10.49 -26.61
N THR A 285 -10.73 9.46 -26.79
CA THR A 285 -10.84 8.14 -26.16
C THR A 285 -10.39 8.09 -24.70
N THR A 286 -10.12 9.24 -24.05
CA THR A 286 -9.75 9.24 -22.64
C THR A 286 -10.87 8.73 -21.75
N VAL A 287 -10.52 7.94 -20.74
CA VAL A 287 -11.41 7.60 -19.63
C VAL A 287 -11.62 8.82 -18.73
N PHE A 288 -12.82 8.94 -18.18
CA PHE A 288 -13.21 10.02 -17.27
C PHE A 288 -12.47 9.92 -15.94
N ASN A 289 -12.13 11.06 -15.31
CA ASN A 289 -11.72 11.04 -13.90
C ASN A 289 -12.94 10.62 -13.05
N PRO A 290 -12.83 9.56 -12.22
CA PRO A 290 -13.95 9.03 -11.44
C PRO A 290 -14.46 9.98 -10.34
N PHE A 291 -13.78 11.10 -10.04
CA PHE A 291 -14.20 12.04 -8.99
C PHE A 291 -14.97 13.28 -9.48
N ASP A 292 -14.91 13.59 -10.78
CA ASP A 292 -15.40 14.86 -11.35
C ASP A 292 -16.94 15.02 -11.32
N PHE A 293 -17.70 13.91 -11.18
CA PHE A 293 -19.16 13.90 -11.36
C PHE A 293 -19.96 13.42 -10.14
N SER A 294 -19.35 13.26 -8.96
CA SER A 294 -19.95 12.66 -7.74
C SER A 294 -20.44 11.20 -7.88
N ILE A 295 -20.31 10.60 -9.07
CA ILE A 295 -20.56 9.19 -9.35
C ILE A 295 -19.32 8.42 -8.90
N LYS A 296 -19.42 7.63 -7.83
CA LYS A 296 -18.33 6.74 -7.40
C LYS A 296 -18.12 5.62 -8.42
N ARG A 297 -17.22 5.85 -9.37
CA ARG A 297 -16.77 4.86 -10.37
C ARG A 297 -15.69 3.89 -9.85
N TYR A 298 -15.51 3.87 -8.52
CA TYR A 298 -14.73 2.88 -7.80
C TYR A 298 -15.63 2.21 -6.76
N ASP A 299 -15.84 0.90 -6.89
CA ASP A 299 -16.72 0.13 -6.01
C ASP A 299 -15.94 -1.01 -5.34
N ASN A 300 -15.72 -0.88 -4.04
CA ASN A 300 -15.03 -1.89 -3.24
C ASN A 300 -15.83 -3.22 -3.14
N ASP A 301 -17.14 -3.18 -3.32
CA ASP A 301 -17.98 -4.38 -3.26
C ASP A 301 -17.83 -5.23 -4.54
N MET A 302 -17.37 -4.65 -5.66
CA MET A 302 -17.06 -5.39 -6.89
C MET A 302 -15.97 -6.44 -6.69
N TRP A 303 -14.96 -6.16 -5.86
CA TRP A 303 -13.91 -7.13 -5.54
C TRP A 303 -14.46 -8.43 -4.95
N SER A 304 -15.57 -8.36 -4.22
CA SER A 304 -16.27 -9.54 -3.70
C SER A 304 -16.88 -10.42 -4.80
N LYS A 305 -17.21 -9.85 -5.98
CA LYS A 305 -17.71 -10.59 -7.15
C LYS A 305 -16.57 -11.38 -7.80
N TYR A 306 -15.47 -10.69 -8.13
CA TYR A 306 -14.30 -11.32 -8.76
C TYR A 306 -13.56 -12.31 -7.86
N LYS A 307 -13.69 -12.22 -6.52
CA LYS A 307 -13.02 -13.13 -5.57
C LYS A 307 -13.12 -14.61 -5.96
N ASN A 308 -14.29 -15.07 -6.40
CA ASN A 308 -14.47 -16.47 -6.82
C ASN A 308 -13.79 -16.78 -8.16
N GLU A 309 -13.84 -15.85 -9.12
CA GLU A 309 -13.20 -15.99 -10.43
C GLU A 309 -11.68 -15.99 -10.30
N LEU A 310 -11.13 -15.07 -9.49
CA LEU A 310 -9.71 -15.01 -9.13
C LEU A 310 -9.24 -16.32 -8.47
N ASN A 311 -10.01 -16.84 -7.50
CA ASN A 311 -9.70 -18.14 -6.87
C ASN A 311 -9.73 -19.28 -7.90
N ASN A 312 -10.66 -19.27 -8.86
CA ASN A 312 -10.74 -20.28 -9.92
C ASN A 312 -9.53 -20.25 -10.88
N ILE A 313 -8.92 -19.08 -11.10
CA ILE A 313 -7.67 -18.92 -11.85
C ILE A 313 -6.40 -18.94 -10.97
N GLY A 314 -6.53 -19.40 -9.72
CA GLY A 314 -5.40 -19.65 -8.81
C GLY A 314 -4.87 -18.44 -8.04
N TYR A 315 -5.54 -17.30 -8.09
CA TYR A 315 -5.20 -16.08 -7.34
C TYR A 315 -5.98 -15.96 -6.04
N THR A 316 -5.28 -15.62 -4.96
CA THR A 316 -5.89 -15.35 -3.65
C THR A 316 -5.96 -13.85 -3.40
N MET A 317 -7.17 -13.30 -3.29
CA MET A 317 -7.34 -11.89 -2.96
C MET A 317 -6.94 -11.60 -1.50
N ILE A 318 -6.07 -10.62 -1.30
CA ILE A 318 -5.66 -10.14 0.02
C ILE A 318 -6.66 -9.07 0.44
N GLU A 319 -7.66 -9.47 1.22
CA GLU A 319 -8.72 -8.54 1.58
C GLU A 319 -8.26 -7.47 2.55
N TYR A 320 -7.51 -7.83 3.59
CA TYR A 320 -7.29 -6.94 4.74
C TYR A 320 -5.91 -6.29 4.76
N ASP A 321 -5.21 -6.23 3.62
CA ASP A 321 -3.82 -5.76 3.53
C ASP A 321 -2.83 -6.59 4.38
N TRP A 322 -3.24 -7.77 4.87
CA TRP A 322 -2.48 -8.71 5.69
C TRP A 322 -2.40 -10.09 5.03
N LEU A 323 -1.23 -10.72 5.10
CA LEU A 323 -1.00 -12.11 4.71
C LEU A 323 0.10 -12.76 5.57
N MET A 324 0.23 -14.09 5.47
CA MET A 324 1.46 -14.78 5.87
C MET A 324 2.04 -15.54 4.69
N VAL A 325 3.37 -15.54 4.61
CA VAL A 325 4.12 -16.33 3.62
C VAL A 325 5.26 -17.02 4.35
N ASP A 326 5.30 -18.35 4.26
CA ASP A 326 6.37 -19.20 4.77
C ASP A 326 6.70 -18.93 6.25
N GLY A 327 5.66 -18.72 7.08
CA GLY A 327 5.82 -18.44 8.51
C GLY A 327 6.17 -17.01 8.89
N ILE A 328 6.28 -16.09 7.92
CA ILE A 328 6.49 -14.66 8.16
C ILE A 328 5.17 -13.90 7.99
N SER A 329 4.86 -12.98 8.91
CA SER A 329 3.71 -12.08 8.80
C SER A 329 4.05 -10.84 7.95
N PHE A 330 3.17 -10.54 6.99
CA PHE A 330 3.30 -9.40 6.09
C PHE A 330 2.07 -8.49 6.16
N THR A 331 2.30 -7.21 5.91
CA THR A 331 1.28 -6.34 5.31
C THR A 331 1.68 -5.94 3.90
N CYS A 332 0.70 -5.69 3.03
CA CYS A 332 0.91 -5.15 1.70
C CYS A 332 -0.17 -4.14 1.38
N GLU A 333 0.21 -2.88 1.17
CA GLU A 333 -0.68 -1.75 0.91
C GLU A 333 -0.34 -1.08 -0.43
N ILE A 334 -1.32 -0.39 -1.02
CA ILE A 334 -1.16 0.37 -2.27
C ILE A 334 -1.40 1.84 -1.94
N CYS A 335 -0.32 2.62 -2.05
CA CYS A 335 -0.25 4.01 -1.67
C CYS A 335 -0.64 4.30 -0.20
N PHE A 336 -0.46 5.56 0.19
CA PHE A 336 -0.80 6.11 1.51
C PHE A 336 -1.51 7.47 1.36
N ASP A 337 -2.25 7.63 0.28
CA ASP A 337 -2.91 8.87 -0.13
C ASP A 337 -4.19 9.17 0.68
N HIS A 338 -5.02 8.17 0.97
CA HIS A 338 -6.32 8.38 1.64
C HIS A 338 -6.59 7.56 2.91
N ASP A 339 -6.14 6.31 2.99
CA ASP A 339 -6.07 5.59 4.28
C ASP A 339 -4.63 5.19 4.56
N ARG A 340 -3.88 6.13 5.16
CA ARG A 340 -2.50 5.95 5.63
C ARG A 340 -2.32 4.80 6.64
N ARG A 341 -3.36 4.04 6.99
CA ARG A 341 -3.37 3.13 8.14
C ARG A 341 -4.21 1.87 7.93
N SER A 342 -4.61 1.48 6.71
CA SER A 342 -5.62 0.42 6.49
C SER A 342 -5.24 -0.92 7.17
N ALA A 343 -3.99 -1.36 7.02
CA ALA A 343 -3.50 -2.56 7.71
C ALA A 343 -3.47 -2.40 9.24
N LYS A 344 -3.06 -1.23 9.74
CA LYS A 344 -3.00 -0.90 11.18
C LYS A 344 -4.40 -0.81 11.80
N ASN A 345 -5.34 -0.19 11.10
CA ASN A 345 -6.75 -0.08 11.46
C ASN A 345 -7.39 -1.46 11.54
N THR A 346 -7.15 -2.32 10.55
CA THR A 346 -7.57 -3.73 10.57
C THR A 346 -7.03 -4.45 11.81
N TYR A 347 -5.73 -4.35 12.10
CA TYR A 347 -5.13 -4.99 13.28
C TYR A 347 -5.74 -4.50 14.61
N LEU A 348 -5.97 -3.19 14.73
CA LEU A 348 -6.59 -2.60 15.93
C LEU A 348 -8.06 -3.01 16.07
N ALA A 349 -8.81 -3.04 14.96
CA ALA A 349 -10.17 -3.56 14.95
C ALA A 349 -10.21 -5.03 15.36
N ASP A 350 -9.31 -5.85 14.82
CA ASP A 350 -9.21 -7.29 15.10
C ASP A 350 -8.89 -7.57 16.59
N ILE A 351 -8.04 -6.76 17.24
CA ILE A 351 -7.86 -6.82 18.70
C ILE A 351 -9.18 -6.57 19.43
N VAL A 352 -9.93 -5.54 19.05
CA VAL A 352 -11.13 -5.09 19.78
C VAL A 352 -12.33 -6.01 19.51
N THR A 353 -12.41 -6.66 18.34
CA THR A 353 -13.49 -7.58 17.97
C THR A 353 -13.24 -9.04 18.33
N GLY A 354 -12.08 -9.37 18.92
CA GLY A 354 -11.78 -10.73 19.40
C GLY A 354 -11.12 -11.65 18.36
N ARG A 355 -10.26 -11.10 17.49
CA ARG A 355 -9.43 -11.82 16.51
C ARG A 355 -10.20 -12.67 15.51
N THR A 356 -11.26 -12.09 14.96
CA THR A 356 -12.17 -12.75 14.01
C THR A 356 -11.72 -12.66 12.55
N THR A 357 -10.82 -11.72 12.21
CA THR A 357 -10.32 -11.51 10.86
C THR A 357 -9.47 -12.70 10.42
N ARG A 358 -9.69 -13.20 9.20
CA ARG A 358 -8.96 -14.35 8.65
C ARG A 358 -8.15 -13.90 7.43
N ILE A 359 -6.84 -14.13 7.47
CA ILE A 359 -5.89 -13.71 6.44
C ILE A 359 -5.30 -14.93 5.72
N PRO A 360 -4.96 -14.80 4.42
CA PRO A 360 -4.36 -15.89 3.68
C PRO A 360 -2.95 -16.21 4.22
N SER A 361 -2.66 -17.51 4.35
CA SER A 361 -1.39 -18.05 4.83
C SER A 361 -0.85 -19.07 3.83
N SER A 362 0.23 -18.71 3.14
CA SER A 362 1.02 -19.63 2.32
C SER A 362 1.98 -20.44 3.17
N SER A 363 2.07 -21.73 2.86
CA SER A 363 3.15 -22.63 3.26
C SER A 363 3.40 -23.64 2.14
N ASP A 364 4.47 -24.42 2.25
CA ASP A 364 4.76 -25.56 1.37
C ASP A 364 3.55 -26.52 1.25
N LYS A 365 2.75 -26.65 2.32
CA LYS A 365 1.55 -27.50 2.38
C LYS A 365 0.32 -26.91 1.68
N GLY A 366 0.44 -25.73 1.06
CA GLY A 366 -0.63 -25.02 0.39
C GLY A 366 -1.13 -23.79 1.15
N LEU A 367 -2.28 -23.27 0.68
CA LEU A 367 -2.94 -22.08 1.20
C LEU A 367 -3.91 -22.46 2.33
N THR A 368 -3.84 -21.73 3.45
CA THR A 368 -4.82 -21.80 4.55
C THR A 368 -5.23 -20.39 4.98
N PHE A 369 -6.17 -20.27 5.91
CA PHE A 369 -6.60 -18.97 6.46
C PHE A 369 -6.47 -18.95 7.99
N VAL A 370 -5.67 -18.02 8.50
CA VAL A 370 -5.25 -17.89 9.92
C VAL A 370 -5.76 -16.56 10.50
N PRO A 371 -5.84 -16.37 11.83
CA PRO A 371 -6.07 -15.05 12.42
C PRO A 371 -4.88 -14.10 12.19
N ILE A 372 -5.08 -12.79 12.33
CA ILE A 372 -3.95 -11.84 12.28
C ILE A 372 -3.01 -12.11 13.49
N PRO A 373 -1.69 -12.27 13.28
CA PRO A 373 -0.77 -12.58 14.36
C PRO A 373 -0.73 -11.52 15.46
N ALA A 374 -0.65 -11.95 16.71
CA ALA A 374 -0.68 -11.06 17.87
C ALA A 374 0.55 -10.15 18.01
N TYR A 375 1.62 -10.46 17.26
CA TYR A 375 2.87 -9.71 17.24
C TYR A 375 2.95 -8.67 16.12
N GLN A 376 1.91 -8.44 15.32
CA GLN A 376 1.91 -7.52 14.16
C GLN A 376 2.78 -8.02 12.98
N ALA A 377 3.11 -7.15 12.01
CA ALA A 377 3.80 -7.52 10.76
C ALA A 377 5.31 -7.56 10.94
N GLN A 378 5.97 -8.66 10.55
CA GLN A 378 7.44 -8.70 10.51
C GLN A 378 7.98 -7.86 9.35
N ILE A 379 7.27 -7.85 8.23
CA ILE A 379 7.57 -7.04 7.03
C ILE A 379 6.31 -6.30 6.58
N SER A 380 6.43 -5.05 6.15
CA SER A 380 5.38 -4.33 5.43
C SER A 380 5.87 -3.94 4.03
N LEU A 381 4.98 -4.02 3.04
CA LEU A 381 5.27 -3.78 1.63
C LEU A 381 4.34 -2.68 1.11
N VAL A 382 4.88 -1.69 0.41
CA VAL A 382 4.08 -0.60 -0.16
C VAL A 382 4.51 -0.33 -1.59
N SER A 383 3.56 -0.44 -2.51
CA SER A 383 3.67 0.06 -3.88
C SER A 383 3.00 1.43 -3.93
N SER A 384 3.71 2.50 -4.27
CA SER A 384 3.19 3.88 -4.21
C SER A 384 3.58 4.71 -5.43
N ALA A 385 2.85 5.79 -5.68
CA ALA A 385 3.24 6.90 -6.53
C ALA A 385 2.87 8.23 -5.85
N GLY A 386 3.82 8.79 -5.09
CA GLY A 386 3.76 10.13 -4.50
C GLY A 386 3.61 10.18 -2.99
N MET A 387 3.65 9.05 -2.28
CA MET A 387 3.45 9.02 -0.83
C MET A 387 4.64 8.42 -0.08
N THR A 388 4.90 8.97 1.11
CA THR A 388 5.94 8.54 2.06
C THR A 388 5.37 7.63 3.15
N VAL A 389 6.22 6.79 3.74
CA VAL A 389 5.95 6.20 5.04
C VAL A 389 5.67 7.30 6.09
N THR A 390 4.84 7.00 7.09
CA THR A 390 4.73 7.81 8.31
C THR A 390 4.65 6.87 9.51
N GLU A 391 4.93 7.34 10.74
CA GLU A 391 4.72 6.52 11.96
C GLU A 391 3.31 5.90 12.03
N ASP A 392 2.35 6.59 11.43
CA ASP A 392 0.97 6.21 11.46
C ASP A 392 0.60 5.07 10.53
N SER A 393 1.38 4.80 9.48
CA SER A 393 1.20 3.62 8.61
C SER A 393 1.84 2.33 9.15
N LEU A 394 2.64 2.41 10.22
CA LEU A 394 3.46 1.27 10.66
C LEU A 394 2.68 0.25 11.49
N ALA A 395 2.16 -0.77 10.81
CA ALA A 395 1.62 -2.01 11.38
C ALA A 395 2.70 -3.08 11.68
N LEU A 396 3.96 -2.66 11.89
CA LEU A 396 5.12 -3.54 12.09
C LEU A 396 5.13 -4.22 13.47
N THR A 397 6.06 -5.15 13.69
CA THR A 397 6.41 -5.75 14.99
C THR A 397 7.63 -5.06 15.62
N ASN A 398 8.18 -5.58 16.73
CA ASN A 398 9.47 -5.12 17.23
C ASN A 398 10.59 -5.64 16.30
N MET A 399 11.49 -4.77 15.86
CA MET A 399 12.53 -5.02 14.85
C MET A 399 11.99 -5.32 13.44
N GLY A 400 10.68 -5.16 13.20
CA GLY A 400 10.06 -5.27 11.88
C GLY A 400 10.46 -4.13 10.94
N VAL A 401 10.30 -4.35 9.64
CA VAL A 401 10.72 -3.42 8.58
C VAL A 401 9.60 -3.16 7.58
N ILE A 402 9.41 -1.92 7.17
CA ILE A 402 8.60 -1.56 5.99
C ILE A 402 9.54 -1.30 4.81
N PHE A 403 9.13 -1.73 3.62
CA PHE A 403 9.73 -1.40 2.33
C PHE A 403 8.69 -0.69 1.47
N LEU A 404 8.99 0.52 1.01
CA LEU A 404 8.14 1.31 0.11
C LEU A 404 8.90 1.59 -1.19
N GLN A 405 8.21 1.42 -2.32
CA GLN A 405 8.68 1.86 -3.63
C GLN A 405 7.71 2.90 -4.20
N ASP A 406 8.16 4.15 -4.26
CA ASP A 406 7.49 5.28 -4.90
C ASP A 406 7.87 5.36 -6.39
N GLY A 407 6.90 5.64 -7.25
CA GLY A 407 7.06 5.91 -8.67
C GLY A 407 7.17 7.39 -9.08
N LEU A 408 7.03 8.36 -8.16
CA LEU A 408 7.15 9.79 -8.49
C LEU A 408 8.51 10.39 -8.17
N ASN A 409 9.05 10.12 -6.99
CA ASN A 409 10.33 10.62 -6.52
C ASN A 409 11.43 9.57 -6.79
N ASN A 410 12.68 10.00 -7.01
CA ASN A 410 13.86 9.12 -7.03
C ASN A 410 14.88 9.47 -5.94
N SER A 411 14.54 10.39 -5.04
CA SER A 411 15.43 10.95 -4.01
C SER A 411 16.02 9.88 -3.08
N SER A 412 17.14 10.24 -2.45
CA SER A 412 17.78 9.44 -1.39
C SER A 412 16.84 9.28 -0.20
N ASN A 413 16.64 8.05 0.29
CA ASN A 413 15.93 7.75 1.54
C ASN A 413 16.45 8.63 2.70
N ARG A 414 15.63 9.57 3.15
CA ARG A 414 15.86 10.50 4.25
C ARG A 414 14.82 10.25 5.33
N MET A 415 15.18 10.63 6.55
CA MET A 415 14.28 10.64 7.70
C MET A 415 14.42 12.00 8.38
N TYR A 416 13.30 12.68 8.62
CA TYR A 416 13.29 13.98 9.30
C TYR A 416 12.09 14.09 10.23
N TRP A 417 12.19 14.96 11.23
CA TRP A 417 11.09 15.28 12.12
C TRP A 417 10.36 16.52 11.57
N GLY A 418 9.16 16.33 11.04
CA GLY A 418 8.39 17.34 10.31
C GLY A 418 6.98 17.52 10.85
N ALA A 419 6.28 18.54 10.37
CA ALA A 419 4.82 18.52 10.40
C ALA A 419 4.33 17.44 9.43
N MET A 420 3.29 16.69 9.81
CA MET A 420 2.64 15.76 8.89
C MET A 420 1.88 16.57 7.85
N GLU A 421 2.03 16.20 6.59
CA GLU A 421 1.30 16.80 5.48
C GLU A 421 -0.22 16.80 5.75
N GLY A 422 -0.87 17.95 5.52
CA GLY A 422 -2.29 18.17 5.83
C GLY A 422 -2.61 18.44 7.32
N CYS A 423 -1.63 18.43 8.23
CA CYS A 423 -1.85 18.64 9.67
C CYS A 423 -0.75 19.50 10.33
N GLU A 424 -0.91 20.83 10.31
CA GLU A 424 0.04 21.81 10.89
C GLU A 424 0.45 21.52 12.36
N TYR A 425 -0.43 20.86 13.13
CA TYR A 425 -0.27 20.67 14.57
C TYR A 425 0.31 19.31 14.97
N THR A 426 0.29 18.30 14.10
CA THR A 426 0.88 16.98 14.40
C THR A 426 2.25 16.89 13.77
N LYS A 427 3.27 16.76 14.62
CA LYS A 427 4.64 16.45 14.19
C LYS A 427 4.95 14.99 14.42
N GLY A 428 5.71 14.40 13.51
CA GLY A 428 6.17 13.02 13.58
C GLY A 428 7.38 12.82 12.68
N PHE A 429 7.93 11.61 12.69
CA PHE A 429 8.88 11.19 11.67
C PHE A 429 8.19 11.14 10.31
N GLN A 430 8.77 11.87 9.36
CA GLN A 430 8.51 11.77 7.94
C GLN A 430 9.71 11.10 7.30
N PHE A 431 9.44 10.34 6.25
CA PHE A 431 10.45 9.79 5.37
C PHE A 431 10.37 10.56 4.04
N ASP A 432 11.42 10.48 3.23
CA ASP A 432 11.43 11.06 1.88
C ASP A 432 12.42 10.28 1.03
N GLY A 433 11.96 9.65 -0.03
CA GLY A 433 12.79 8.96 -1.00
C GLY A 433 11.95 8.26 -2.05
N GLY A 434 12.61 7.89 -3.16
CA GLY A 434 11.95 7.05 -4.17
C GLY A 434 11.82 5.58 -3.72
N THR A 435 12.82 5.06 -3.01
CA THR A 435 12.71 3.77 -2.31
C THR A 435 13.04 4.01 -0.85
N GLU A 436 12.16 3.58 0.04
CA GLU A 436 12.30 3.73 1.48
C GLU A 436 12.34 2.35 2.15
N ALA A 437 13.17 2.26 3.18
CA ALA A 437 13.11 1.14 4.12
C ALA A 437 13.24 1.70 5.53
N VAL A 438 12.32 1.33 6.42
CA VAL A 438 12.26 1.85 7.80
C VAL A 438 12.06 0.68 8.77
N ARG A 439 12.96 0.56 9.74
CA ARG A 439 12.86 -0.40 10.84
C ARG A 439 12.23 0.25 12.06
N ARG A 440 11.36 -0.48 12.77
CA ARG A 440 10.79 -0.06 14.07
C ARG A 440 11.44 -0.86 15.21
N GLU A 441 11.95 -0.19 16.23
CA GLU A 441 12.54 -0.80 17.43
C GLU A 441 11.74 -0.37 18.67
N ALA A 442 11.34 -1.32 19.51
CA ALA A 442 10.62 -1.06 20.76
C ALA A 442 11.61 -0.82 21.90
N ILE A 443 11.62 0.41 22.43
CA ILE A 443 12.47 0.79 23.57
C ILE A 443 11.65 0.67 24.85
N LEU A 444 11.94 -0.38 25.61
CA LEU A 444 11.44 -0.57 26.97
C LEU A 444 12.40 0.09 27.96
N THR A 445 11.98 1.21 28.54
CA THR A 445 12.68 1.81 29.68
C THR A 445 12.08 1.30 30.99
N LYS A 446 12.60 1.78 32.13
CA LYS A 446 12.03 1.45 33.44
C LYS A 446 10.61 1.99 33.64
N ASP A 447 10.33 3.15 33.04
CA ASP A 447 9.15 3.95 33.38
C ASP A 447 8.25 4.24 32.15
N ASP A 448 8.65 3.81 30.94
CA ASP A 448 7.96 4.08 29.66
C ASP A 448 8.27 3.05 28.56
N VAL A 449 7.38 2.92 27.57
CA VAL A 449 7.51 2.09 26.37
C VAL A 449 7.21 2.92 25.13
N PHE A 450 8.22 3.13 24.29
CA PHE A 450 8.07 3.88 23.02
C PHE A 450 8.72 3.14 21.85
N PHE A 451 8.44 3.60 20.63
CA PHE A 451 9.07 3.09 19.42
C PHE A 451 10.09 4.10 18.89
N GLU A 452 11.29 3.61 18.56
CA GLU A 452 12.21 4.30 17.67
C GLU A 452 12.01 3.82 16.24
N TYR A 453 12.20 4.73 15.29
CA TYR A 453 12.18 4.44 13.87
C TYR A 453 13.54 4.76 13.28
N ARG A 454 14.06 3.86 12.44
CA ARG A 454 15.37 4.00 11.82
C ARG A 454 15.26 3.68 10.34
N SER A 455 15.47 4.70 9.51
CA SER A 455 15.66 4.52 8.07
C SER A 455 16.89 3.65 7.80
N VAL A 456 16.74 2.63 6.96
CA VAL A 456 17.82 1.70 6.58
C VAL A 456 18.70 2.38 5.52
N GLN A 457 19.86 2.87 5.95
CA GLN A 457 20.80 3.62 5.11
C GLN A 457 21.81 2.73 4.37
N SER A 458 21.86 1.43 4.68
CA SER A 458 22.72 0.45 4.01
C SER A 458 22.05 -0.07 2.74
N PHE A 459 22.17 0.68 1.64
CA PHE A 459 21.71 0.28 0.31
C PHE A 459 22.70 0.67 -0.79
N GLN A 460 22.53 0.06 -1.96
CA GLN A 460 23.26 0.36 -3.19
C GLN A 460 22.26 0.66 -4.32
N ARG A 461 22.69 1.46 -5.30
CA ARG A 461 21.89 1.80 -6.47
C ARG A 461 22.55 1.30 -7.74
N TYR A 462 21.75 0.74 -8.64
CA TYR A 462 22.20 0.17 -9.91
C TYR A 462 21.28 0.61 -11.03
N LEU A 463 21.81 1.18 -12.10
CA LEU A 463 21.04 1.38 -13.33
C LEU A 463 20.58 0.02 -13.87
N VAL A 464 19.32 -0.06 -14.32
CA VAL A 464 18.79 -1.29 -14.94
C VAL A 464 19.19 -1.39 -16.41
N TYR A 465 19.12 -0.29 -17.14
CA TYR A 465 19.39 -0.25 -18.58
C TYR A 465 20.48 0.73 -18.95
N ASP A 466 21.42 0.28 -19.79
CA ASP A 466 22.18 1.17 -20.66
C ASP A 466 21.24 1.81 -21.70
N GLU A 467 21.53 3.04 -22.13
CA GLU A 467 20.69 3.83 -23.05
C GLU A 467 19.21 3.95 -22.60
N TRP A 468 18.94 4.00 -21.28
CA TRP A 468 17.58 3.93 -20.70
C TRP A 468 16.51 4.80 -21.38
N GLU A 469 16.84 6.02 -21.82
CA GLU A 469 15.90 6.90 -22.51
C GLU A 469 15.27 6.24 -23.75
N LYS A 470 16.07 5.46 -24.49
CA LYS A 470 15.67 4.74 -25.69
C LYS A 470 14.88 3.47 -25.35
N ARG A 471 15.19 2.81 -24.24
CA ARG A 471 14.45 1.63 -23.73
C ARG A 471 13.08 1.98 -23.18
N LEU A 472 12.95 3.11 -22.47
CA LEU A 472 11.66 3.55 -21.92
C LEU A 472 10.74 4.20 -22.97
N LYS A 473 11.30 4.70 -24.08
CA LYS A 473 10.58 5.49 -25.09
C LYS A 473 9.32 4.75 -25.58
N GLY A 474 8.16 5.29 -25.24
CA GLY A 474 6.86 4.76 -25.61
C GLY A 474 6.10 4.19 -24.41
N SER A 475 6.78 3.47 -23.52
CA SER A 475 6.17 2.82 -22.34
C SER A 475 6.23 3.67 -21.06
N PHE A 476 7.32 4.41 -20.82
CA PHE A 476 7.49 5.27 -19.64
C PHE A 476 8.17 6.59 -20.03
N SER A 477 8.14 7.60 -19.15
CA SER A 477 8.84 8.86 -19.43
C SER A 477 10.35 8.65 -19.52
N SER A 478 10.89 8.90 -20.69
CA SER A 478 12.32 8.97 -21.00
C SER A 478 12.97 10.28 -20.53
N LYS A 479 12.24 11.13 -19.79
CA LYS A 479 12.65 12.50 -19.40
C LYS A 479 12.55 12.81 -17.91
N ALA A 480 11.94 11.94 -17.10
CA ALA A 480 11.85 12.11 -15.66
C ALA A 480 13.17 11.75 -14.94
N TYR A 481 13.51 10.47 -14.87
CA TYR A 481 14.77 9.98 -14.30
C TYR A 481 15.12 8.57 -14.80
N PRO A 482 16.40 8.16 -14.75
CA PRO A 482 16.81 6.81 -15.11
C PRO A 482 16.21 5.74 -14.18
N PRO A 483 15.81 4.57 -14.71
CA PRO A 483 15.35 3.46 -13.91
C PRO A 483 16.52 2.79 -13.16
N GLU A 484 16.34 2.58 -11.86
CA GLU A 484 17.35 2.05 -10.94
C GLU A 484 16.80 0.89 -10.09
N LEU A 485 17.65 -0.02 -9.65
CA LEU A 485 17.38 -0.91 -8.53
C LEU A 485 18.02 -0.33 -7.26
N VAL A 486 17.24 -0.19 -6.20
CA VAL A 486 17.70 0.17 -4.85
C VAL A 486 17.72 -1.09 -4.01
N ILE A 487 18.91 -1.62 -3.77
CA ILE A 487 19.13 -2.92 -3.11
C ILE A 487 19.64 -2.66 -1.69
N TYR A 488 18.85 -3.03 -0.68
CA TYR A 488 19.26 -2.95 0.72
C TYR A 488 20.19 -4.12 1.07
N ALA A 489 21.01 -3.94 2.11
CA ALA A 489 21.71 -5.04 2.75
C ALA A 489 20.70 -5.98 3.44
N SER A 490 20.94 -7.29 3.38
CA SER A 490 20.13 -8.30 4.07
C SER A 490 20.12 -8.04 5.58
N MET A 491 18.93 -8.10 6.19
CA MET A 491 18.72 -7.85 7.62
C MET A 491 17.93 -9.00 8.25
N ASP A 492 18.14 -9.26 9.54
CA ASP A 492 17.43 -10.34 10.25
C ASP A 492 15.91 -10.11 10.21
N VAL A 493 15.16 -11.16 9.87
CA VAL A 493 13.70 -11.16 10.03
C VAL A 493 13.40 -10.99 11.52
N ALA A 494 12.47 -10.09 11.82
CA ALA A 494 12.10 -9.80 13.20
C ALA A 494 11.68 -11.07 13.95
N GLN A 495 12.38 -11.38 15.05
CA GLN A 495 12.09 -12.56 15.86
C GLN A 495 10.83 -12.32 16.69
N VAL A 496 9.92 -13.28 16.61
CA VAL A 496 8.64 -13.28 17.34
C VAL A 496 8.66 -14.45 18.31
N MET A 497 8.38 -14.16 19.60
CA MET A 497 8.43 -15.10 20.73
C MET A 497 7.05 -15.42 21.26
#